data_AF-A0A445HZ64-F1
#
_entry.id   AF-A0A445HZ64-F1
#
_cell.length_a   1.000
_cell.length_b   1.000
_cell.length_c   1.000
_cell.angle_alpha   90.00
_cell.angle_beta   90.00
_cell.angle_gamma   90.00
#
_symmetry.space_group_name_H-M   'P 1'
#
loop_
_entity.id
_entity.type
_entity.pdbx_description
1 polymer ?
#
loop_
_entity_poly.entity_id
_entity_poly.type
_entity_poly.pdbx_seq_one_letter_code
_entity_poly.pdbx_strand_id
1 'polypeptide(L)'
;AIVSTDGNAKEKPAKSSNEAKNKAAAEPDITITRLDIRVGLIKKAQKLLDADELYVEEIDIGEEQTRNVVSGLVKFIPLDEMQNRKVCVLCNLKPATRKGIKFELVEPPSSAQPGERITFPGYEGS
;
A
#
# COMPACT_ATOMS: atom_id res chain seq x y z
N ALA A 1 14.38 52.82 -64.98
CA ALA A 1 13.14 52.04 -64.88
C ALA A 1 12.93 51.72 -63.40
N ILE A 2 12.17 52.57 -62.70
CA ILE A 2 10.84 52.31 -62.09
C ILE A 2 10.89 51.46 -60.79
N VAL A 3 10.87 52.11 -59.61
CA VAL A 3 9.79 52.25 -58.60
C VAL A 3 9.15 50.95 -58.06
N SER A 4 9.22 50.81 -56.71
CA SER A 4 8.10 50.51 -55.76
C SER A 4 7.45 49.11 -55.75
N THR A 5 6.95 48.50 -54.66
CA THR A 5 6.66 48.90 -53.26
C THR A 5 6.17 47.66 -52.45
N ASP A 6 6.45 47.69 -51.14
CA ASP A 6 5.60 47.40 -49.96
C ASP A 6 4.84 46.09 -49.68
N GLY A 7 4.97 45.68 -48.41
CA GLY A 7 3.87 45.25 -47.52
C GLY A 7 4.07 43.87 -46.89
N ASN A 8 3.72 43.55 -45.64
CA ASN A 8 3.27 44.25 -44.43
C ASN A 8 3.10 43.14 -43.34
N ALA A 9 3.31 43.51 -42.07
CA ALA A 9 2.74 42.92 -40.85
C ALA A 9 3.07 41.48 -40.40
N LYS A 10 3.68 41.38 -39.20
CA LYS A 10 3.17 40.68 -38.00
C LYS A 10 4.13 40.94 -36.82
N GLU A 11 3.69 41.67 -35.78
CA GLU A 11 3.25 41.14 -34.45
C GLU A 11 4.36 40.32 -33.74
N LYS A 12 4.70 40.46 -32.45
CA LYS A 12 4.08 41.05 -31.25
C LYS A 12 5.17 41.06 -30.11
N PRO A 13 4.89 41.55 -28.89
CA PRO A 13 5.84 42.20 -27.99
C PRO A 13 6.53 41.28 -26.98
N ALA A 14 7.63 41.79 -26.44
CA ALA A 14 8.10 41.44 -25.11
C ALA A 14 7.19 42.08 -24.05
N LYS A 15 6.56 41.28 -23.18
CA LYS A 15 6.47 41.51 -21.72
C LYS A 15 5.57 40.49 -21.00
N SER A 16 6.20 39.81 -20.05
CA SER A 16 5.71 39.52 -18.69
C SER A 16 4.31 38.93 -18.52
N SER A 17 4.26 37.64 -18.19
CA SER A 17 3.70 37.16 -16.92
C SER A 17 4.05 35.68 -16.79
N ASN A 18 5.20 35.42 -16.15
CA ASN A 18 5.55 34.09 -15.70
C ASN A 18 4.75 33.82 -14.43
N GLU A 19 3.45 33.51 -14.57
CA GLU A 19 2.68 32.88 -13.50
C GLU A 19 3.13 31.42 -13.43
N ALA A 20 4.29 31.22 -12.81
CA ALA A 20 4.64 29.96 -12.20
C ALA A 20 3.58 29.68 -11.14
N LYS A 21 2.52 28.98 -11.56
CA LYS A 21 1.56 28.34 -10.67
C LYS A 21 2.38 27.37 -9.83
N ASN A 22 2.77 27.86 -8.66
CA ASN A 22 3.44 27.10 -7.63
C ASN A 22 2.43 26.06 -7.17
N LYS A 23 2.39 24.93 -7.88
CA LYS A 23 1.72 23.72 -7.43
C LYS A 23 2.62 23.23 -6.31
N ALA A 24 2.44 23.81 -5.12
CA ALA A 24 2.94 23.24 -3.89
C ALA A 24 2.48 21.79 -3.93
N ALA A 25 3.41 20.89 -4.22
CA ALA A 25 3.20 19.48 -3.98
C ALA A 25 2.90 19.43 -2.49
N ALA A 26 1.64 19.17 -2.14
CA ALA A 26 1.29 18.87 -0.77
C ALA A 26 2.29 17.83 -0.30
N GLU A 27 3.05 18.15 0.75
CA GLU A 27 3.92 17.15 1.37
C GLU A 27 3.07 15.92 1.61
N PRO A 28 3.56 14.72 1.25
CA PRO A 28 2.78 13.53 1.45
C PRO A 28 2.44 13.46 2.94
N ASP A 29 1.15 13.56 3.26
CA ASP A 29 0.68 13.31 4.61
C ASP A 29 0.93 11.83 4.89
N ILE A 30 2.06 11.53 5.55
CA ILE A 30 2.47 10.19 5.95
C ILE A 30 1.88 9.94 7.33
N THR A 31 0.56 9.80 7.37
CA THR A 31 -0.22 9.48 8.57
C THR A 31 -0.61 8.00 8.56
N ILE A 32 -0.61 7.39 9.75
CA ILE A 32 -0.96 5.97 9.92
C ILE A 32 -2.42 5.67 9.58
N THR A 33 -3.27 6.69 9.58
CA THR A 33 -4.69 6.63 9.19
C THR A 33 -4.89 6.18 7.74
N ARG A 34 -3.87 6.36 6.89
CA ARG A 34 -3.86 5.89 5.50
C ARG A 34 -3.62 4.38 5.39
N LEU A 35 -3.21 3.70 6.45
CA LEU A 35 -3.03 2.25 6.47
C LEU A 35 -4.34 1.58 6.88
N ASP A 36 -4.77 0.58 6.11
CA ASP A 36 -5.89 -0.28 6.49
C ASP A 36 -5.32 -1.53 7.15
N ILE A 37 -5.15 -1.48 8.47
CA ILE A 37 -4.65 -2.62 9.25
C ILE A 37 -5.82 -3.29 9.95
N ARG A 38 -6.00 -4.59 9.72
CA ARG A 38 -7.08 -5.39 10.31
C ARG A 38 -6.55 -6.63 11.00
N VAL A 39 -7.30 -7.12 11.96
CA VAL A 39 -7.07 -8.43 12.54
C VAL A 39 -7.49 -9.51 11.54
N GLY A 40 -6.56 -10.41 11.23
CA GLY A 40 -6.78 -11.59 10.41
C GLY A 40 -6.62 -12.86 11.23
N LEU A 41 -7.32 -13.93 10.84
CA LEU A 41 -7.15 -15.27 11.36
C LEU A 41 -6.64 -16.18 10.24
N ILE A 42 -5.48 -16.78 10.44
CA ILE A 42 -4.93 -17.76 9.49
C ILE A 42 -5.78 -19.02 9.56
N LYS A 43 -6.60 -19.28 8.53
CA LYS A 43 -7.42 -20.49 8.43
C LYS A 43 -6.59 -21.68 7.97
N LYS A 44 -5.60 -21.40 7.12
CA LYS A 44 -4.72 -22.41 6.54
C LYS A 44 -3.38 -21.79 6.18
N ALA A 45 -2.30 -22.42 6.60
CA ALA A 45 -0.96 -22.13 6.14
C ALA A 45 -0.34 -23.36 5.47
N GLN A 46 0.45 -23.17 4.41
CA GLN A 46 1.17 -24.22 3.70
C GLN A 46 2.54 -23.73 3.24
N LYS A 47 3.56 -24.59 3.32
CA LYS A 47 4.90 -24.27 2.77
C LYS A 47 4.85 -24.28 1.25
N LEU A 48 5.41 -23.26 0.62
CA LEU A 48 5.49 -23.21 -0.84
C LEU A 48 6.57 -24.18 -1.34
N LEU A 49 6.20 -25.13 -2.19
CA LEU A 49 7.13 -26.13 -2.75
C LEU A 49 8.26 -25.49 -3.57
N ASP A 50 7.95 -24.37 -4.23
CA ASP A 50 8.90 -23.65 -5.10
C ASP A 50 9.77 -22.62 -4.34
N ALA A 51 9.52 -22.42 -3.04
CA ALA A 51 10.29 -21.48 -2.21
C ALA A 51 10.37 -21.96 -0.76
N ASP A 52 11.55 -22.45 -0.39
CA ASP A 52 11.79 -23.06 0.93
C ASP A 52 11.62 -22.14 2.14
N GLU A 53 11.56 -20.82 1.90
CA GLU A 53 11.50 -19.80 2.93
C GLU A 53 10.13 -19.14 3.03
N LEU A 54 9.16 -19.55 2.21
CA LEU A 54 7.85 -18.91 2.11
C LEU A 54 6.69 -19.82 2.52
N TYR A 55 5.74 -19.26 3.26
CA TYR A 55 4.41 -19.81 3.47
C TYR A 55 3.41 -19.13 2.54
N VAL A 56 2.36 -19.86 2.18
CA VAL A 56 1.11 -19.33 1.64
C VAL A 56 0.05 -19.48 2.73
N GLU A 57 -0.56 -18.36 3.13
CA GLU A 57 -1.63 -18.32 4.11
C GLU A 57 -2.96 -17.88 3.50
N GLU A 58 -4.03 -18.60 3.85
CA GLU A 58 -5.41 -18.17 3.67
C GLU A 58 -5.86 -17.46 4.96
N ILE A 59 -5.98 -16.13 4.92
CA ILE A 59 -6.28 -15.30 6.09
C ILE A 59 -7.70 -14.73 5.99
N ASP A 60 -8.51 -15.03 7.00
CA ASP A 60 -9.83 -14.47 7.21
C ASP A 60 -9.71 -13.11 7.90
N ILE A 61 -10.09 -12.04 7.21
CA ILE A 61 -10.07 -10.67 7.73
C ILE A 61 -11.49 -10.09 7.86
N GLY A 62 -12.51 -10.96 8.02
CA GLY A 62 -13.91 -10.53 8.10
C GLY A 62 -14.53 -10.11 6.76
N GLU A 63 -13.93 -10.52 5.64
CA GLU A 63 -14.50 -10.39 4.28
C GLU A 63 -15.22 -11.70 3.88
N GLU A 64 -16.02 -11.67 2.80
CA GLU A 64 -16.70 -12.89 2.31
C GLU A 64 -15.72 -13.99 1.88
N GLN A 65 -14.53 -13.60 1.42
CA GLN A 65 -13.47 -14.51 0.97
C GLN A 65 -12.19 -14.26 1.77
N THR A 66 -11.48 -15.34 2.10
CA THR A 66 -10.15 -15.26 2.70
C THR A 66 -9.15 -14.68 1.71
N ARG A 67 -8.20 -13.90 2.21
CA ARG A 67 -7.11 -13.37 1.39
C ARG A 67 -5.92 -14.31 1.38
N ASN A 68 -5.30 -14.48 0.22
CA ASN A 68 -4.05 -15.18 0.09
C ASN A 68 -2.88 -14.24 0.37
N VAL A 69 -2.06 -14.61 1.35
CA VAL A 69 -0.85 -13.89 1.73
C VAL A 69 0.34 -14.83 1.57
N VAL A 70 1.49 -14.26 1.22
CA VAL A 70 2.76 -14.98 1.16
C VAL A 70 3.69 -14.35 2.19
N SER A 71 4.12 -15.12 3.17
CA SER A 71 5.03 -14.66 4.22
C SER A 71 6.36 -15.39 4.19
N GLY A 72 7.44 -14.71 4.59
CA GLY A 72 8.79 -15.28 4.67
C GLY A 72 9.12 -15.89 6.04
N LEU A 73 8.17 -16.57 6.66
CA LEU A 73 8.23 -16.93 8.08
C LEU A 73 8.70 -18.36 8.38
N VAL A 74 8.98 -19.17 7.34
CA VAL A 74 9.32 -20.61 7.49
C VAL A 74 10.52 -20.86 8.41
N LYS A 75 11.48 -19.93 8.47
CA LYS A 75 12.67 -20.03 9.34
C LYS A 75 12.44 -19.59 10.78
N PHE A 76 11.32 -18.93 11.05
CA PHE A 76 11.05 -18.25 12.32
C PHE A 76 9.91 -18.91 13.09
N ILE A 77 8.89 -19.38 12.39
CA ILE A 77 7.66 -19.92 12.99
C ILE A 77 7.36 -21.25 12.31
N PRO A 78 7.22 -22.34 13.07
CA PRO A 78 6.87 -23.64 12.52
C PRO A 78 5.41 -23.65 12.03
N LEU A 79 5.11 -24.57 11.10
CA LEU A 79 3.83 -24.58 10.39
C LEU A 79 2.61 -24.81 11.30
N ASP A 80 2.78 -25.54 12.39
CA ASP A 80 1.78 -25.82 13.41
C ASP A 80 1.39 -24.57 14.20
N GLU A 81 2.35 -23.70 14.52
CA GLU A 81 2.10 -22.41 15.17
C GLU A 81 1.46 -21.35 14.25
N MET A 82 1.46 -21.59 12.94
CA MET A 82 0.81 -20.70 11.97
C MET A 82 -0.70 -20.99 11.86
N GLN A 83 -1.13 -22.22 12.12
CA GLN A 83 -2.55 -22.57 11.99
C GLN A 83 -3.39 -21.90 13.08
N ASN A 84 -4.54 -21.32 12.70
CA ASN A 84 -5.46 -20.65 13.62
C ASN A 84 -4.83 -19.49 14.42
N ARG A 85 -3.71 -18.94 13.96
CA ARG A 85 -3.07 -17.79 14.58
C ARG A 85 -3.76 -16.50 14.17
N LYS A 86 -3.99 -15.60 15.12
CA LYS A 86 -4.44 -14.23 14.84
C LYS A 86 -3.23 -13.36 14.50
N VAL A 87 -3.37 -12.51 13.48
CA VAL A 87 -2.29 -11.67 12.93
C VAL A 87 -2.83 -10.30 12.53
N CYS A 88 -1.99 -9.28 12.51
CA CYS A 88 -2.34 -7.99 11.91
C CYS A 88 -2.00 -7.98 10.41
N VAL A 89 -2.97 -7.65 9.56
CA VAL A 89 -2.86 -7.65 8.10
C VAL A 89 -3.03 -6.24 7.57
N LEU A 90 -2.11 -5.79 6.72
CA LEU A 90 -2.24 -4.53 5.98
C LEU A 90 -2.98 -4.77 4.65
N CYS A 91 -4.23 -4.33 4.59
CA CYS A 91 -5.22 -4.72 3.58
C CYS A 91 -5.27 -3.80 2.35
N ASN A 92 -4.70 -2.59 2.40
CA ASN A 92 -4.82 -1.60 1.31
C ASN A 92 -3.53 -1.42 0.49
N LEU A 93 -2.62 -2.40 0.50
CA LEU A 93 -1.50 -2.45 -0.43
C LEU A 93 -1.97 -2.93 -1.81
N LYS A 94 -1.34 -2.39 -2.87
CA LYS A 94 -1.52 -2.94 -4.22
C LYS A 94 -1.00 -4.38 -4.25
N PRO A 95 -1.73 -5.34 -4.85
CA PRO A 95 -1.24 -6.70 -5.02
C PRO A 95 0.14 -6.67 -5.69
N ALA A 96 1.12 -7.29 -5.04
CA ALA A 96 2.49 -7.30 -5.51
C ALA A 96 3.00 -8.73 -5.54
N THR A 97 3.42 -9.20 -6.72
CA THR A 97 4.11 -10.48 -6.89
C THR A 97 5.57 -10.34 -6.45
N ARG A 98 5.83 -9.97 -5.19
CA ARG A 98 7.19 -9.70 -4.71
C ARG A 98 7.71 -10.84 -3.85
N LYS A 99 8.74 -11.51 -4.37
CA LYS A 99 9.72 -12.27 -3.60
C LYS A 99 10.45 -11.31 -2.65
N GLY A 100 10.35 -11.54 -1.34
CA GLY A 100 11.37 -11.08 -0.38
C GLY A 100 11.14 -9.78 0.38
N ILE A 101 9.91 -9.40 0.72
CA ILE A 101 9.70 -8.45 1.83
C ILE A 101 9.57 -9.29 3.10
N LYS A 102 10.54 -9.17 4.02
CA LYS A 102 10.46 -9.77 5.35
C LYS A 102 9.40 -9.01 6.14
N PHE A 103 8.40 -9.73 6.65
CA PHE A 103 7.42 -9.21 7.60
C PHE A 103 7.64 -9.92 8.93
N GLU A 104 7.60 -9.19 10.03
CA GLU A 104 7.46 -9.75 11.36
C GLU A 104 5.96 -9.77 11.70
N LEU A 105 5.47 -10.89 12.26
CA LEU A 105 4.08 -10.97 12.69
C LEU A 105 3.87 -10.08 13.92
N VAL A 106 2.91 -9.18 13.81
CA VAL A 106 2.36 -8.47 14.97
C VAL A 106 1.15 -9.26 15.46
N GLU A 107 1.19 -9.67 16.72
CA GLU A 107 0.07 -10.36 17.35
C GLU A 107 -0.95 -9.36 17.88
N PRO A 108 -2.23 -9.49 17.48
CA PRO A 108 -3.29 -8.69 18.07
C PRO A 108 -3.64 -9.21 19.48
N PRO A 109 -4.30 -8.40 20.33
CA PRO A 109 -4.81 -8.85 21.62
C PRO A 109 -5.71 -10.08 21.49
N SER A 110 -5.66 -10.99 22.47
CA SER A 110 -6.42 -12.26 22.40
C SER A 110 -7.92 -12.09 22.22
N SER A 111 -8.49 -10.98 22.72
CA SER A 111 -9.92 -10.63 22.62
C SER A 111 -10.34 -10.14 21.24
N ALA A 112 -9.40 -9.71 20.39
CA ALA A 112 -9.71 -9.05 19.12
C ALA A 112 -10.34 -10.03 18.11
N GLN A 113 -11.30 -9.55 17.34
CA GLN A 113 -12.05 -10.37 16.36
C GLN A 113 -11.52 -10.19 14.93
N PRO A 114 -11.58 -11.22 14.08
CA PRO A 114 -11.28 -11.07 12.65
C PRO A 114 -12.08 -9.93 12.02
N GLY A 115 -11.39 -9.07 11.25
CA GLY A 115 -11.95 -7.87 10.63
C GLY A 115 -11.98 -6.63 11.51
N GLU A 116 -11.65 -6.73 12.80
CA GLU A 116 -11.49 -5.57 13.66
C GLU A 116 -10.36 -4.68 13.16
N ARG A 117 -10.63 -3.37 13.03
CA ARG A 117 -9.66 -2.38 12.57
C ARG A 117 -8.72 -2.00 13.71
N ILE A 118 -7.42 -2.05 13.46
CA ILE A 118 -6.43 -1.54 14.40
C ILE A 118 -6.42 -0.01 14.34
N THR A 119 -6.62 0.63 15.49
CA THR A 119 -6.61 2.09 15.65
C THR A 119 -5.45 2.52 16.53
N PHE A 120 -4.96 3.75 16.32
CA PHE A 120 -3.85 4.32 17.09
C PHE A 120 -4.36 5.56 17.82
N PRO A 121 -4.21 5.67 19.16
CA PRO A 121 -4.65 6.85 19.90
C PRO A 121 -4.05 8.13 19.34
N GLY A 122 -4.88 9.15 19.11
CA GLY A 122 -4.46 10.42 18.49
C GLY A 122 -4.38 10.40 16.95
N TYR A 123 -4.65 9.26 16.32
CA TYR A 123 -4.72 9.08 14.87
C TYR A 123 -6.04 8.41 14.50
N GLU A 124 -7.12 9.17 14.62
CA GLU A 124 -8.43 8.76 14.15
C GLU A 124 -8.53 9.09 12.66
N GLY A 125 -8.66 8.05 11.82
CA GLY A 125 -8.86 8.24 10.39
C GLY A 125 -10.26 8.78 10.10
N SER A 126 -10.35 9.77 9.22
CA SER A 126 -11.58 10.26 8.59
C SER A 126 -12.29 9.19 7.76
#